data_AF-A0A6L7F2R9-F1
#
_entry.id   AF-A0A6L7F2R9-F1
#
_cell.length_a   1.000
_cell.length_b   1.000
_cell.length_c   1.000
_cell.angle_alpha   90.00
_cell.angle_beta   90.00
_cell.angle_gamma   90.00
#
_symmetry.space_group_name_H-M   'P 1'
#
loop_
_entity.id
_entity.type
_entity.pdbx_description
1 polymer ?
#
loop_
_entity_poly.entity_id
_entity_poly.type
_entity_poly.pdbx_seq_one_letter_code
_entity_poly.pdbx_strand_id
1 'polypeptide(L)'
;MLIKTLRKTHRLIAALAVAVALTGAAVASATAAPADQLRYAGSGLNGLQIPVGTVDMEAWSSTPAREVQFFLGDQPVGVDTTLDQRDGYWVASVPVQLTTPGSAQLKAKIVVDKKAFRTIWKYFTVVTPPPAVSPVAVNTTGKPGPDNTGVPAGVALSPSGSLVVTKPGTVIDGLDIQGCLTVQANNVTVKNTRITCTNPSRARAVRMTSGAKGLLITDSEVNGTGTTDIGIEASSAVIRRVEVSNVNDGIRIGNDILIEDSWVHDLTRLGSGHPDAVQGISAQNVVIRDNTLNPRNYTTGDLGNAAIMLGSEAGTKLSRNVTITGNFLDGGNYSLNVSGSITASALEVRDNIFGTDSRYGPVISPVRVPIGRGNVVNTTGLPVTVDVPKTKSSSAR
;
A
#
# COMPACT_ATOMS: atom_id res chain seq x y z
N MET A 1 83.80 -48.02 39.44
CA MET A 1 83.42 -48.67 40.71
C MET A 1 82.38 -47.77 41.38
N LEU A 2 81.17 -48.31 41.57
CA LEU A 2 80.07 -47.93 42.49
C LEU A 2 79.71 -46.43 42.71
N ILE A 3 78.48 -45.97 42.40
CA ILE A 3 77.23 -46.08 43.22
C ILE A 3 77.36 -45.23 44.51
N LYS A 4 76.49 -44.28 44.93
CA LYS A 4 75.04 -44.07 44.79
C LYS A 4 74.63 -42.73 45.46
N THR A 5 73.56 -42.10 44.94
CA THR A 5 72.42 -41.40 45.62
C THR A 5 72.64 -40.40 46.78
N LEU A 6 71.91 -39.26 46.78
CA LEU A 6 70.63 -39.08 47.52
C LEU A 6 69.97 -37.67 47.34
N ARG A 7 68.64 -37.72 47.09
CA ARG A 7 67.49 -36.90 47.58
C ARG A 7 67.33 -35.37 47.31
N LYS A 8 66.30 -35.10 46.49
CA LYS A 8 65.15 -34.15 46.58
C LYS A 8 65.16 -33.08 47.70
N THR A 9 64.80 -31.83 47.36
CA THR A 9 63.45 -31.22 47.47
C THR A 9 63.39 -29.80 46.89
N HIS A 10 62.18 -29.37 46.48
CA HIS A 10 61.83 -28.17 45.70
C HIS A 10 61.81 -26.87 46.50
N ARG A 11 61.99 -25.71 45.83
CA ARG A 11 61.29 -24.45 46.18
C ARG A 11 61.24 -23.41 45.02
N LEU A 12 59.99 -23.11 44.68
CA LEU A 12 59.31 -21.93 44.13
C LEU A 12 60.04 -20.84 43.31
N ILE A 13 59.29 -20.48 42.26
CA ILE A 13 59.39 -19.41 41.26
C ILE A 13 59.03 -18.04 41.85
N ALA A 14 59.70 -16.99 41.40
CA ALA A 14 59.21 -15.61 41.44
C ALA A 14 59.27 -15.02 40.02
N ALA A 15 58.12 -14.53 39.54
CA ALA A 15 57.92 -13.95 38.23
C ALA A 15 58.24 -12.44 38.23
N LEU A 16 58.91 -11.96 37.17
CA LEU A 16 59.09 -10.54 36.89
C LEU A 16 58.28 -10.20 35.62
N ALA A 17 57.28 -9.33 35.78
CA ALA A 17 56.44 -8.86 34.68
C ALA A 17 57.11 -7.68 33.96
N VAL A 18 57.30 -7.79 32.65
CA VAL A 18 57.70 -6.69 31.77
C VAL A 18 56.44 -6.25 31.01
N ALA A 19 56.02 -5.00 31.21
CA ALA A 19 54.92 -4.40 30.46
C ALA A 19 55.43 -3.89 29.10
N VAL A 20 54.95 -4.48 28.01
CA VAL A 20 55.12 -3.96 26.65
C VAL A 20 53.89 -3.12 26.31
N ALA A 21 54.07 -1.83 26.11
CA ALA A 21 53.05 -0.94 25.58
C ALA A 21 52.88 -1.22 24.08
N LEU A 22 51.83 -1.97 23.72
CA LEU A 22 51.35 -2.09 22.34
C LEU A 22 50.48 -0.86 22.04
N THR A 23 51.00 0.05 21.22
CA THR A 23 50.20 1.07 20.55
C THR A 23 49.25 0.36 19.58
N GLY A 24 47.97 0.30 19.95
CA GLY A 24 46.91 -0.20 19.07
C GLY A 24 46.70 0.74 17.89
N ALA A 25 47.38 0.48 16.77
CA ALA A 25 46.93 0.99 15.49
C ALA A 25 45.57 0.35 15.19
N ALA A 26 44.53 1.17 15.12
CA ALA A 26 43.21 0.72 14.68
C ALA A 26 43.36 0.13 13.27
N VAL A 27 43.17 -1.17 13.14
CA VAL A 27 42.98 -1.81 11.84
C VAL A 27 41.62 -1.32 11.36
N ALA A 28 41.61 -0.32 10.49
CA ALA A 28 40.42 0.09 9.77
C ALA A 28 39.85 -1.18 9.12
N SER A 29 38.68 -1.60 9.56
CA SER A 29 37.93 -2.67 8.91
C SER A 29 37.60 -2.15 7.52
N ALA A 30 38.33 -2.60 6.50
CA ALA A 30 38.00 -2.30 5.12
C ALA A 30 36.59 -2.89 4.88
N THR A 31 35.58 -2.02 4.88
CA THR A 31 34.26 -2.38 4.38
C THR A 31 34.47 -2.75 2.92
N ALA A 32 34.20 -4.01 2.58
CA ALA A 32 34.32 -4.47 1.20
C ALA A 32 33.49 -3.53 0.32
N ALA A 33 34.11 -3.01 -0.75
CA ALA A 33 33.38 -2.22 -1.74
C ALA A 33 32.13 -3.00 -2.15
N PRO A 34 30.95 -2.36 -2.18
CA PRO A 34 29.71 -3.08 -2.35
C PRO A 34 29.70 -3.70 -3.77
N ALA A 35 29.04 -4.85 -3.94
CA ALA A 35 29.07 -5.56 -5.21
C ALA A 35 28.40 -4.76 -6.34
N ASP A 36 28.85 -4.97 -7.58
CA ASP A 36 28.15 -4.48 -8.77
C ASP A 36 26.74 -5.08 -8.85
N GLN A 37 25.79 -4.36 -9.45
CA GLN A 37 24.39 -4.77 -9.46
C GLN A 37 23.75 -4.62 -10.84
N LEU A 38 22.76 -5.48 -11.12
CA LEU A 38 21.82 -5.30 -12.22
C LEU A 38 20.44 -5.02 -11.63
N ARG A 39 19.80 -3.97 -12.10
CA ARG A 39 18.54 -3.49 -11.55
C ARG A 39 17.51 -3.16 -12.63
N TYR A 40 16.25 -3.26 -12.23
CA TYR A 40 15.08 -2.78 -12.96
C TYR A 40 14.15 -2.10 -11.94
N ALA A 41 13.68 -0.89 -12.24
CA ALA A 41 12.78 -0.12 -11.37
C ALA A 41 13.26 -0.06 -9.90
N GLY A 42 14.56 0.19 -9.69
CA GLY A 42 15.19 0.28 -8.37
C GLY A 42 15.40 -1.05 -7.63
N SER A 43 14.94 -2.18 -8.19
CA SER A 43 15.06 -3.51 -7.59
C SER A 43 16.15 -4.34 -8.25
N GLY A 44 16.82 -5.20 -7.48
CA GLY A 44 17.76 -6.17 -8.02
C GLY A 44 17.07 -7.18 -8.95
N LEU A 45 17.72 -7.52 -10.06
CA LEU A 45 17.09 -8.28 -11.15
C LEU A 45 16.83 -9.76 -10.85
N ASN A 46 17.50 -10.34 -9.84
CA ASN A 46 17.52 -11.80 -9.62
C ASN A 46 16.13 -12.37 -9.28
N GLY A 47 15.58 -13.20 -10.17
CA GLY A 47 14.26 -13.82 -9.99
C GLY A 47 13.09 -12.86 -10.17
N LEU A 48 13.32 -11.64 -10.65
CA LEU A 48 12.29 -10.64 -10.87
C LEU A 48 11.41 -11.02 -12.06
N GLN A 49 10.13 -10.62 -12.02
CA GLN A 49 9.22 -10.75 -13.16
C GLN A 49 9.08 -9.39 -13.85
N ILE A 50 9.32 -9.33 -15.16
CA ILE A 50 9.34 -8.10 -15.95
C ILE A 50 8.43 -8.27 -17.15
N PRO A 51 7.50 -7.34 -17.43
CA PRO A 51 6.58 -7.47 -18.56
C PRO A 51 7.33 -7.42 -19.91
N VAL A 52 6.76 -8.05 -20.96
CA VAL A 52 7.19 -7.77 -22.33
C VAL A 52 7.01 -6.28 -22.64
N GLY A 53 7.92 -5.71 -23.43
CA GLY A 53 7.96 -4.28 -23.73
C GLY A 53 9.38 -3.72 -23.72
N THR A 54 9.49 -2.42 -23.93
CA THR A 54 10.73 -1.67 -23.75
C THR A 54 10.87 -1.30 -22.27
N VAL A 55 11.95 -1.70 -21.63
CA VAL A 55 12.20 -1.43 -20.21
C VAL A 55 13.60 -0.89 -19.99
N ASP A 56 13.74 0.09 -19.11
CA ASP A 56 15.05 0.63 -18.75
C ASP A 56 15.75 -0.30 -17.75
N MET A 57 16.89 -0.84 -18.16
CA MET A 57 17.71 -1.73 -17.36
C MET A 57 18.96 -0.99 -16.91
N GLU A 58 19.35 -1.17 -15.65
CA GLU A 58 20.48 -0.47 -15.06
C GLU A 58 21.59 -1.43 -14.63
N ALA A 59 22.84 -1.02 -14.84
CA ALA A 59 24.01 -1.64 -14.25
C ALA A 59 24.69 -0.67 -13.31
N TRP A 60 24.82 -1.06 -12.05
CA TRP A 60 25.39 -0.25 -10.98
C TRP A 60 26.80 -0.74 -10.70
N SER A 61 27.79 0.03 -11.14
CA SER A 61 29.21 -0.29 -11.01
C SER A 61 29.78 0.28 -9.72
N SER A 62 30.39 -0.54 -8.87
CA SER A 62 30.94 -0.09 -7.58
C SER A 62 32.31 0.58 -7.69
N THR A 63 32.85 0.68 -8.90
CA THR A 63 34.06 1.45 -9.22
C THR A 63 33.81 2.24 -10.51
N PRO A 64 34.60 3.28 -10.80
CA PRO A 64 34.48 4.02 -12.04
C PRO A 64 34.50 3.11 -13.27
N ALA A 65 33.57 3.33 -14.18
CA ALA A 65 33.49 2.64 -15.45
C ALA A 65 33.40 3.67 -16.59
N ARG A 66 34.08 3.37 -17.68
CA ARG A 66 34.08 4.20 -18.89
C ARG A 66 32.86 3.94 -19.76
N GLU A 67 32.40 2.69 -19.74
CA GLU A 67 31.33 2.19 -20.59
C GLU A 67 30.73 0.93 -19.96
N VAL A 68 29.44 0.73 -20.14
CA VAL A 68 28.80 -0.55 -19.87
C VAL A 68 28.07 -1.05 -21.11
N GLN A 69 28.39 -2.27 -21.52
CA GLN A 69 27.73 -2.97 -22.62
C GLN A 69 26.73 -3.97 -22.04
N PHE A 70 25.48 -3.93 -22.51
CA PHE A 70 24.40 -4.80 -22.06
C PHE A 70 24.11 -5.88 -23.10
N PHE A 71 23.80 -7.08 -22.61
CA PHE A 71 23.42 -8.23 -23.40
C PHE A 71 22.20 -8.90 -22.80
N LEU A 72 21.25 -9.30 -23.66
CA LEU A 72 20.15 -10.19 -23.31
C LEU A 72 20.52 -11.60 -23.80
N GLY A 73 20.85 -12.49 -22.86
CA GLY A 73 21.61 -13.70 -23.15
C GLY A 73 22.98 -13.34 -23.73
N ASP A 74 23.22 -13.74 -24.97
CA ASP A 74 24.44 -13.39 -25.72
C ASP A 74 24.23 -12.27 -26.75
N GLN A 75 23.01 -11.77 -26.90
CA GLN A 75 22.68 -10.72 -27.88
C GLN A 75 22.96 -9.34 -27.30
N PRO A 76 23.76 -8.47 -27.97
CA PRO A 76 23.96 -7.10 -27.50
C PRO A 76 22.67 -6.29 -27.63
N VAL A 77 22.29 -5.57 -26.57
CA VAL A 77 21.05 -4.78 -26.53
C VAL A 77 21.27 -3.29 -26.31
N GLY A 78 22.47 -2.88 -25.88
CA GLY A 78 22.78 -1.47 -25.71
C GLY A 78 24.15 -1.24 -25.13
N VAL A 79 24.61 -0.01 -25.25
CA VAL A 79 25.85 0.48 -24.65
C VAL A 79 25.56 1.85 -24.07
N ASP A 80 26.04 2.09 -22.86
CA ASP A 80 25.98 3.40 -22.23
C ASP A 80 27.40 3.85 -21.84
N THR A 81 27.77 5.04 -22.33
CA THR A 81 29.05 5.71 -22.06
C THR A 81 28.89 6.94 -21.17
N THR A 82 27.67 7.25 -20.76
CA THR A 82 27.27 8.41 -19.94
C THR A 82 26.80 7.93 -18.57
N LEU A 83 27.74 7.49 -17.73
CA LEU A 83 27.41 6.89 -16.44
C LEU A 83 27.13 7.95 -15.38
N ASP A 84 25.96 7.87 -14.75
CA ASP A 84 25.56 8.73 -13.64
C ASP A 84 26.18 8.26 -12.32
N GLN A 85 26.55 9.19 -11.45
CA GLN A 85 26.90 8.85 -10.07
C GLN A 85 25.66 8.84 -9.18
N ARG A 86 25.35 7.68 -8.60
CA ARG A 86 24.21 7.50 -7.66
C ARG A 86 24.62 6.59 -6.52
N ASP A 87 24.41 7.03 -5.28
CA ASP A 87 24.67 6.25 -4.05
C ASP A 87 26.07 5.59 -3.98
N GLY A 88 27.09 6.28 -4.49
CA GLY A 88 28.47 5.76 -4.54
C GLY A 88 28.74 4.76 -5.68
N TYR A 89 27.79 4.58 -6.59
CA TYR A 89 27.94 3.77 -7.81
C TYR A 89 28.03 4.63 -9.06
N TRP A 90 28.60 4.05 -10.11
CA TRP A 90 28.55 4.54 -11.48
C TRP A 90 27.50 3.73 -12.24
N VAL A 91 26.40 4.38 -12.59
CA VAL A 91 25.21 3.73 -13.09
C VAL A 91 25.06 3.97 -14.59
N ALA A 92 25.03 2.88 -15.34
CA ALA A 92 24.67 2.87 -16.74
C ALA A 92 23.20 2.43 -16.89
N SER A 93 22.48 3.01 -17.84
CA SER A 93 21.10 2.65 -18.16
C SER A 93 20.87 2.55 -19.67
N VAL A 94 20.19 1.49 -20.11
CA VAL A 94 19.77 1.35 -21.51
C VAL A 94 18.33 0.84 -21.60
N PRO A 95 17.56 1.29 -22.61
CA PRO A 95 16.29 0.66 -22.94
C PRO A 95 16.55 -0.72 -23.55
N VAL A 96 15.93 -1.76 -22.99
CA VAL A 96 16.02 -3.14 -23.46
C VAL A 96 14.65 -3.61 -23.94
N GLN A 97 14.58 -4.12 -25.16
CA GLN A 97 13.37 -4.70 -25.72
C GLN A 97 13.20 -6.16 -25.27
N LEU A 98 12.13 -6.45 -24.54
CA LEU A 98 11.76 -7.80 -24.12
C LEU A 98 10.56 -8.27 -24.94
N THR A 99 10.78 -9.21 -25.87
CA THR A 99 9.73 -9.66 -26.80
C THR A 99 9.11 -11.00 -26.44
N THR A 100 9.86 -11.87 -25.77
CA THR A 100 9.49 -13.28 -25.61
C THR A 100 9.32 -13.61 -24.13
N PRO A 101 8.12 -14.04 -23.69
CA PRO A 101 7.91 -14.54 -22.33
C PRO A 101 8.77 -15.76 -22.01
N GLY A 102 9.22 -15.87 -20.76
CA GLY A 102 10.06 -16.96 -20.27
C GLY A 102 11.27 -16.49 -19.48
N SER A 103 12.14 -17.44 -19.13
CA SER A 103 13.40 -17.13 -18.44
C SER A 103 14.32 -16.32 -19.35
N ALA A 104 14.89 -15.25 -18.82
CA ALA A 104 15.84 -14.40 -19.51
C ALA A 104 17.04 -14.08 -18.63
N GLN A 105 18.16 -13.77 -19.26
CA GLN A 105 19.39 -13.35 -18.58
C GLN A 105 19.78 -11.96 -19.09
N LEU A 106 19.98 -11.01 -18.18
CA LEU A 106 20.67 -9.77 -18.50
C LEU A 106 22.12 -9.91 -18.05
N LYS A 107 23.04 -9.51 -18.93
CA LYS A 107 24.48 -9.50 -18.69
C LYS A 107 24.99 -8.09 -18.96
N ALA A 108 25.81 -7.55 -18.06
CA ALA A 108 26.50 -6.28 -18.25
C ALA A 108 28.01 -6.51 -18.22
N LYS A 109 28.69 -6.05 -19.27
CA LYS A 109 30.15 -5.94 -19.34
C LYS A 109 30.55 -4.52 -19.01
N ILE A 110 31.10 -4.34 -17.82
CA ILE A 110 31.56 -3.08 -17.26
C ILE A 110 33.01 -2.88 -17.67
N VAL A 111 33.29 -1.89 -18.51
CA VAL A 111 34.63 -1.56 -18.98
C VAL A 111 35.22 -0.48 -18.08
N VAL A 112 36.30 -0.82 -17.37
CA VAL A 112 36.98 0.08 -16.42
C VAL A 112 38.07 0.88 -17.14
N ASP A 113 38.85 0.21 -17.99
CA ASP A 113 39.89 0.81 -18.81
C ASP A 113 40.15 -0.05 -20.08
N LYS A 114 41.02 0.39 -21.00
CA LYS A 114 41.29 -0.22 -22.32
C LYS A 114 41.58 -1.72 -22.30
N LYS A 115 42.10 -2.26 -21.18
CA LYS A 115 42.43 -3.69 -21.02
C LYS A 115 41.65 -4.38 -19.89
N ALA A 116 40.84 -3.64 -19.13
CA ALA A 116 40.20 -4.14 -17.91
C ALA A 116 38.68 -4.03 -18.02
N PHE A 117 38.01 -5.17 -17.95
CA PHE A 117 36.56 -5.25 -17.86
C PHE A 117 36.15 -6.34 -16.88
N ARG A 118 34.91 -6.25 -16.41
CA ARG A 118 34.27 -7.29 -15.60
C ARG A 118 32.83 -7.48 -16.05
N THR A 119 32.32 -8.69 -15.85
CA THR A 119 30.98 -9.06 -16.31
C THR A 119 30.15 -9.52 -15.14
N ILE A 120 28.92 -9.02 -15.06
CA ILE A 120 27.89 -9.51 -14.15
C ILE A 120 26.68 -9.95 -14.94
N TRP A 121 25.94 -10.93 -14.42
CA TRP A 121 24.68 -11.36 -15.01
C TRP A 121 23.68 -11.74 -13.93
N LYS A 122 22.40 -11.61 -14.26
CA LYS A 122 21.26 -12.02 -13.43
C LYS A 122 20.16 -12.60 -14.31
N TYR A 123 19.43 -13.55 -13.72
CA TYR A 123 18.26 -14.15 -14.36
C TYR A 123 16.99 -13.47 -13.87
N PHE A 124 16.02 -13.35 -14.77
CA PHE A 124 14.68 -12.84 -14.51
C PHE A 124 13.68 -13.58 -15.40
N THR A 125 12.39 -13.37 -15.19
CA THR A 125 11.34 -13.95 -16.03
C THR A 125 10.63 -12.83 -16.77
N VAL A 126 10.67 -12.89 -18.10
CA VAL A 126 9.81 -12.06 -18.94
C VAL A 126 8.39 -12.63 -18.87
N VAL A 127 7.41 -11.80 -18.55
CA VAL A 127 6.00 -12.21 -18.49
C VAL A 127 5.21 -11.45 -19.54
N THR A 128 4.26 -12.12 -20.19
CA THR A 128 3.26 -11.37 -20.96
C THR A 128 2.45 -10.53 -19.97
N PRO A 129 2.29 -9.22 -20.17
CA PRO A 129 1.21 -8.49 -19.51
C PRO A 129 -0.08 -9.27 -19.72
N PRO A 130 -0.97 -9.34 -18.71
CA PRO A 130 -2.32 -9.82 -18.95
C PRO A 130 -2.87 -9.07 -20.17
N PRO A 131 -3.63 -9.73 -21.08
CA PRO A 131 -4.25 -9.03 -22.20
C PRO A 131 -4.93 -7.78 -21.66
N ALA A 132 -4.58 -6.62 -22.23
CA ALA A 132 -5.31 -5.40 -21.98
C ALA A 132 -6.72 -5.63 -22.50
N VAL A 133 -7.61 -6.07 -21.62
CA VAL A 133 -9.04 -6.01 -21.86
C VAL A 133 -9.33 -4.55 -22.19
N SER A 134 -9.84 -4.31 -23.39
CA SER A 134 -10.30 -2.98 -23.78
C SER A 134 -11.23 -2.50 -22.66
N PRO A 135 -11.03 -1.30 -22.11
CA PRO A 135 -11.96 -0.79 -21.12
C PRO A 135 -13.34 -0.80 -21.77
N VAL A 136 -14.26 -1.58 -21.22
CA VAL A 136 -15.69 -1.33 -21.44
C VAL A 136 -15.87 0.13 -21.04
N ALA A 137 -16.42 0.95 -21.93
CA ALA A 137 -16.60 2.37 -21.70
C ALA A 137 -17.43 2.55 -20.42
N VAL A 138 -16.76 2.84 -19.30
CA VAL A 138 -17.43 3.22 -18.06
C VAL A 138 -18.01 4.60 -18.32
N ASN A 139 -19.31 4.75 -18.11
CA ASN A 139 -19.97 6.03 -18.27
C ASN A 139 -19.56 6.93 -17.09
N THR A 140 -18.47 7.70 -17.24
CA THR A 140 -17.93 8.54 -16.15
C THR A 140 -18.72 9.84 -15.94
N THR A 141 -19.89 9.99 -16.58
CA THR A 141 -20.74 11.16 -16.39
C THR A 141 -21.62 10.95 -15.18
N GLY A 142 -21.41 11.76 -14.14
CA GLY A 142 -22.20 11.73 -12.92
C GLY A 142 -21.44 11.21 -11.70
N LYS A 143 -22.03 11.44 -10.54
CA LYS A 143 -21.53 10.98 -9.25
C LYS A 143 -21.43 9.43 -9.22
N PRO A 144 -20.47 8.82 -8.50
CA PRO A 144 -20.39 7.36 -8.38
C PRO A 144 -21.70 6.73 -7.89
N GLY A 145 -22.09 5.62 -8.50
CA GLY A 145 -23.36 4.95 -8.29
C GLY A 145 -23.44 3.62 -9.07
N PRO A 146 -24.65 3.04 -9.22
CA PRO A 146 -24.81 1.70 -9.76
C PRO A 146 -24.38 1.54 -11.22
N ASP A 147 -24.38 2.64 -11.99
CA ASP A 147 -24.10 2.60 -13.43
C ASP A 147 -22.63 2.87 -13.79
N ASN A 148 -21.79 3.25 -12.82
CA ASN A 148 -20.39 3.64 -13.04
C ASN A 148 -19.40 3.16 -11.96
N THR A 149 -19.86 2.30 -11.04
CA THR A 149 -19.03 1.58 -10.07
C THR A 149 -19.37 0.10 -10.09
N GLY A 150 -18.59 -0.71 -9.38
CA GLY A 150 -18.83 -2.15 -9.34
C GLY A 150 -18.28 -2.87 -10.58
N VAL A 151 -18.78 -4.08 -10.83
CA VAL A 151 -18.38 -4.87 -12.00
C VAL A 151 -18.99 -4.21 -13.25
N PRO A 152 -18.18 -3.87 -14.28
CA PRO A 152 -18.72 -3.25 -15.48
C PRO A 152 -19.75 -4.14 -16.17
N ALA A 153 -20.80 -3.52 -16.69
CA ALA A 153 -21.86 -4.23 -17.40
C ALA A 153 -21.28 -5.07 -18.56
N GLY A 154 -21.75 -6.32 -18.67
CA GLY A 154 -21.33 -7.25 -19.73
C GLY A 154 -20.04 -8.04 -19.43
N VAL A 155 -19.37 -7.79 -18.30
CA VAL A 155 -18.28 -8.65 -17.83
C VAL A 155 -18.84 -10.03 -17.45
N ALA A 156 -18.27 -11.08 -18.05
CA ALA A 156 -18.55 -12.45 -17.64
C ALA A 156 -17.73 -12.81 -16.39
N LEU A 157 -18.40 -13.29 -15.34
CA LEU A 157 -17.76 -13.72 -14.11
C LEU A 157 -17.67 -15.25 -14.03
N SER A 158 -16.51 -15.75 -13.61
CA SER A 158 -16.27 -17.16 -13.33
C SER A 158 -16.48 -17.45 -11.85
N PRO A 159 -17.22 -18.50 -11.48
CA PRO A 159 -17.49 -18.81 -10.08
C PRO A 159 -16.20 -19.16 -9.33
N SER A 160 -16.12 -18.73 -8.06
CA SER A 160 -15.04 -19.07 -7.14
C SER A 160 -15.54 -19.13 -5.70
N GLY A 161 -14.77 -19.78 -4.83
CA GLY A 161 -14.97 -19.73 -3.39
C GLY A 161 -14.03 -18.71 -2.74
N SER A 162 -13.96 -18.72 -1.41
CA SER A 162 -12.99 -17.88 -0.68
C SER A 162 -11.56 -18.08 -1.18
N LEU A 163 -10.79 -16.98 -1.22
CA LEU A 163 -9.41 -16.99 -1.71
C LEU A 163 -8.43 -16.48 -0.66
N VAL A 164 -7.25 -17.09 -0.63
CA VAL A 164 -6.08 -16.57 0.10
C VAL A 164 -4.94 -16.37 -0.89
N VAL A 165 -4.59 -15.11 -1.15
CA VAL A 165 -3.56 -14.74 -2.12
C VAL A 165 -2.21 -14.59 -1.42
N THR A 166 -1.29 -15.52 -1.67
CA THR A 166 0.04 -15.55 -1.05
C THR A 166 1.18 -15.22 -2.03
N LYS A 167 0.89 -15.20 -3.34
CA LYS A 167 1.88 -14.91 -4.38
C LYS A 167 1.86 -13.43 -4.78
N PRO A 168 3.01 -12.71 -4.72
CA PRO A 168 3.07 -11.32 -5.18
C PRO A 168 2.73 -11.19 -6.67
N GLY A 169 2.14 -10.06 -7.06
CA GLY A 169 1.77 -9.81 -8.46
C GLY A 169 0.54 -10.59 -8.95
N THR A 170 -0.17 -11.29 -8.05
CA THR A 170 -1.38 -12.03 -8.43
C THR A 170 -2.45 -11.08 -8.95
N VAL A 171 -3.08 -11.45 -10.06
CA VAL A 171 -4.23 -10.75 -10.63
C VAL A 171 -5.46 -11.63 -10.48
N ILE A 172 -6.46 -11.13 -9.77
CA ILE A 172 -7.83 -11.65 -9.72
C ILE A 172 -8.65 -10.82 -10.69
N ASP A 173 -9.20 -11.46 -11.72
CA ASP A 173 -9.93 -10.80 -12.81
C ASP A 173 -11.16 -11.63 -13.18
N GLY A 174 -12.35 -11.02 -13.19
CA GLY A 174 -13.54 -11.67 -13.69
C GLY A 174 -14.04 -12.82 -12.80
N LEU A 175 -13.91 -12.73 -11.47
CA LEU A 175 -14.43 -13.76 -10.56
C LEU A 175 -15.75 -13.34 -9.89
N ASP A 176 -16.63 -14.31 -9.70
CA ASP A 176 -17.75 -14.25 -8.75
C ASP A 176 -17.38 -15.10 -7.52
N ILE A 177 -16.81 -14.43 -6.53
CA ILE A 177 -16.33 -15.03 -5.28
C ILE A 177 -17.51 -15.15 -4.31
N GLN A 178 -18.01 -16.37 -4.17
CA GLN A 178 -18.95 -16.75 -3.11
C GLN A 178 -18.15 -17.12 -1.86
N GLY A 179 -17.69 -16.09 -1.14
CA GLY A 179 -16.74 -16.19 -0.06
C GLY A 179 -16.01 -14.88 0.20
N CYS A 180 -14.93 -14.95 0.98
CA CYS A 180 -14.16 -13.78 1.39
C CYS A 180 -12.73 -13.87 0.83
N LEU A 181 -12.10 -12.72 0.60
CA LEU A 181 -10.77 -12.59 0.02
C LEU A 181 -9.76 -12.14 1.07
N THR A 182 -8.71 -12.94 1.28
CA THR A 182 -7.55 -12.56 2.09
C THR A 182 -6.33 -12.34 1.20
N VAL A 183 -5.73 -11.15 1.29
CA VAL A 183 -4.53 -10.75 0.54
C VAL A 183 -3.32 -10.72 1.48
N GLN A 184 -2.37 -11.62 1.24
CA GLN A 184 -1.13 -11.79 2.02
C GLN A 184 0.13 -11.49 1.21
N ALA A 185 -0.02 -10.91 0.02
CA ALA A 185 1.07 -10.69 -0.92
C ALA A 185 1.09 -9.27 -1.48
N ASN A 186 2.25 -8.85 -1.96
CA ASN A 186 2.43 -7.52 -2.54
C ASN A 186 1.89 -7.43 -3.98
N ASN A 187 1.52 -6.23 -4.40
CA ASN A 187 1.19 -5.89 -5.79
C ASN A 187 0.06 -6.76 -6.36
N VAL A 188 -0.93 -7.08 -5.52
CA VAL A 188 -2.12 -7.84 -5.94
C VAL A 188 -3.10 -6.90 -6.62
N THR A 189 -3.64 -7.32 -7.76
CA THR A 189 -4.73 -6.61 -8.44
C THR A 189 -6.00 -7.44 -8.35
N VAL A 190 -7.10 -6.82 -7.94
CA VAL A 190 -8.45 -7.35 -7.99
C VAL A 190 -9.23 -6.45 -8.93
N LYS A 191 -9.73 -6.99 -10.03
CA LYS A 191 -10.51 -6.23 -11.00
C LYS A 191 -11.68 -7.01 -11.55
N ASN A 192 -12.73 -6.33 -11.99
CA ASN A 192 -13.90 -6.96 -12.61
C ASN A 192 -14.46 -8.11 -11.76
N THR A 193 -14.42 -7.99 -10.43
CA THR A 193 -14.67 -9.11 -9.52
C THR A 193 -15.82 -8.77 -8.60
N ARG A 194 -16.73 -9.72 -8.41
CA ARG A 194 -17.78 -9.67 -7.39
C ARG A 194 -17.38 -10.51 -6.19
N ILE A 195 -17.50 -9.96 -5.00
CA ILE A 195 -17.19 -10.64 -3.74
C ILE A 195 -18.44 -10.60 -2.87
N THR A 196 -19.10 -11.75 -2.73
CA THR A 196 -20.22 -11.93 -1.80
C THR A 196 -19.72 -12.72 -0.60
N CYS A 197 -19.41 -12.01 0.49
CA CYS A 197 -18.90 -12.61 1.72
C CYS A 197 -20.02 -12.67 2.76
N THR A 198 -20.41 -13.90 3.11
CA THR A 198 -21.33 -14.21 4.20
C THR A 198 -20.51 -14.71 5.40
N ASN A 199 -20.04 -13.81 6.26
CA ASN A 199 -19.24 -14.21 7.42
C ASN A 199 -19.65 -13.40 8.66
N PRO A 200 -20.09 -14.04 9.76
CA PRO A 200 -20.61 -13.34 10.92
C PRO A 200 -19.59 -12.46 11.66
N SER A 201 -20.07 -11.76 12.70
CA SER A 201 -19.45 -10.65 13.42
C SER A 201 -17.93 -10.80 13.66
N ARG A 202 -17.17 -9.75 13.28
CA ARG A 202 -15.69 -9.58 13.26
C ARG A 202 -14.95 -10.01 11.98
N ALA A 203 -15.66 -10.47 10.96
CA ALA A 203 -15.08 -10.85 9.66
C ALA A 203 -14.85 -9.67 8.70
N ARG A 204 -14.06 -9.90 7.65
CA ARG A 204 -13.74 -8.94 6.59
C ARG A 204 -14.02 -9.57 5.23
N ALA A 205 -14.76 -8.91 4.35
CA ALA A 205 -15.00 -9.42 2.99
C ALA A 205 -13.70 -9.40 2.17
N VAL A 206 -12.95 -8.30 2.25
CA VAL A 206 -11.57 -8.21 1.77
C VAL A 206 -10.66 -7.83 2.93
N ARG A 207 -9.68 -8.69 3.21
CA ARG A 207 -8.67 -8.46 4.24
C ARG A 207 -7.29 -8.44 3.64
N MET A 208 -6.64 -7.29 3.68
CA MET A 208 -5.20 -7.19 3.45
C MET A 208 -4.46 -7.38 4.78
N THR A 209 -3.56 -8.36 4.86
CA THR A 209 -2.82 -8.62 6.09
C THR A 209 -1.64 -7.67 6.26
N SER A 210 -1.22 -7.47 7.52
CA SER A 210 -0.03 -6.69 7.86
C SER A 210 1.19 -7.16 7.06
N GLY A 211 1.92 -6.21 6.45
CA GLY A 211 3.11 -6.45 5.66
C GLY A 211 2.90 -6.51 4.14
N ALA A 212 1.68 -6.81 3.67
CA ALA A 212 1.35 -6.68 2.26
C ALA A 212 1.33 -5.20 1.84
N LYS A 213 1.64 -4.90 0.57
CA LYS A 213 1.63 -3.55 -0.03
C LYS A 213 1.19 -3.56 -1.49
N GLY A 214 0.71 -2.43 -1.99
CA GLY A 214 0.39 -2.26 -3.41
C GLY A 214 -0.86 -3.00 -3.87
N LEU A 215 -1.90 -3.09 -3.03
CA LEU A 215 -3.18 -3.67 -3.44
C LEU A 215 -3.91 -2.69 -4.36
N LEU A 216 -4.33 -3.14 -5.55
CA LEU A 216 -5.27 -2.44 -6.41
C LEU A 216 -6.60 -3.20 -6.40
N ILE A 217 -7.70 -2.53 -6.04
CA ILE A 217 -9.06 -3.01 -6.28
C ILE A 217 -9.73 -2.01 -7.22
N THR A 218 -10.17 -2.47 -8.38
CA THR A 218 -10.82 -1.60 -9.37
C THR A 218 -12.03 -2.28 -9.99
N ASP A 219 -13.08 -1.53 -10.31
CA ASP A 219 -14.21 -2.05 -11.10
C ASP A 219 -14.79 -3.36 -10.51
N SER A 220 -15.05 -3.35 -9.20
CA SER A 220 -15.38 -4.57 -8.43
C SER A 220 -16.47 -4.29 -7.39
N GLU A 221 -17.22 -5.33 -7.04
CA GLU A 221 -18.31 -5.28 -6.06
C GLU A 221 -17.92 -6.04 -4.79
N VAL A 222 -18.23 -5.48 -3.62
CA VAL A 222 -18.10 -6.14 -2.32
C VAL A 222 -19.43 -6.05 -1.58
N ASN A 223 -20.07 -7.21 -1.39
CA ASN A 223 -21.36 -7.31 -0.70
C ASN A 223 -21.22 -8.20 0.55
N GLY A 224 -21.61 -7.65 1.70
CA GLY A 224 -21.55 -8.35 2.99
C GLY A 224 -22.83 -9.09 3.39
N THR A 225 -23.88 -9.03 2.57
CA THR A 225 -25.21 -9.67 2.79
C THR A 225 -25.91 -9.29 4.10
N GLY A 226 -25.46 -8.20 4.74
CA GLY A 226 -25.92 -7.75 6.05
C GLY A 226 -25.37 -8.57 7.21
N THR A 227 -24.37 -9.42 6.99
CA THR A 227 -23.77 -10.29 8.03
C THR A 227 -22.29 -10.03 8.27
N THR A 228 -21.60 -9.42 7.30
CA THR A 228 -20.17 -9.14 7.38
C THR A 228 -19.88 -7.81 8.06
N ASP A 229 -18.91 -7.82 8.99
CA ASP A 229 -18.52 -6.64 9.77
C ASP A 229 -17.83 -5.59 8.90
N ILE A 230 -16.74 -5.94 8.21
CA ILE A 230 -15.97 -4.97 7.42
C ILE A 230 -15.99 -5.37 5.94
N GLY A 231 -16.34 -4.45 5.05
CA GLY A 231 -16.22 -4.68 3.60
C GLY A 231 -14.76 -4.84 3.19
N ILE A 232 -13.97 -3.79 3.31
CA ILE A 232 -12.56 -3.78 2.92
C ILE A 232 -11.70 -3.28 4.08
N GLU A 233 -10.71 -4.06 4.52
CA GLU A 233 -9.65 -3.59 5.42
C GLU A 233 -8.31 -3.59 4.69
N ALA A 234 -7.73 -2.40 4.46
CA ALA A 234 -6.53 -2.25 3.64
C ALA A 234 -5.61 -1.08 4.05
N SER A 235 -4.35 -1.14 3.61
CA SER A 235 -3.32 -0.10 3.68
C SER A 235 -2.43 -0.22 2.46
N SER A 236 -1.69 0.81 2.04
CA SER A 236 -0.86 0.74 0.82
C SER A 236 -1.67 0.24 -0.38
N ALA A 237 -2.79 0.91 -0.66
CA ALA A 237 -3.78 0.42 -1.63
C ALA A 237 -4.40 1.54 -2.48
N VAL A 238 -4.95 1.14 -3.63
CA VAL A 238 -5.82 1.96 -4.47
C VAL A 238 -7.15 1.23 -4.60
N ILE A 239 -8.24 1.91 -4.25
CA ILE A 239 -9.62 1.43 -4.36
C ILE A 239 -10.34 2.38 -5.32
N ARG A 240 -10.69 1.91 -6.51
CA ARG A 240 -11.18 2.75 -7.62
C ARG A 240 -12.45 2.17 -8.23
N ARG A 241 -13.53 2.97 -8.34
CA ARG A 241 -14.80 2.49 -8.93
C ARG A 241 -15.32 1.20 -8.30
N VAL A 242 -15.14 1.07 -6.99
CA VAL A 242 -15.60 -0.10 -6.23
C VAL A 242 -16.95 0.20 -5.62
N GLU A 243 -17.87 -0.75 -5.72
CA GLU A 243 -19.12 -0.75 -4.95
C GLU A 243 -18.91 -1.55 -3.65
N VAL A 244 -19.28 -0.99 -2.50
CA VAL A 244 -19.31 -1.70 -1.22
C VAL A 244 -20.68 -1.52 -0.57
N SER A 245 -21.35 -2.64 -0.28
CA SER A 245 -22.70 -2.61 0.29
C SER A 245 -22.96 -3.73 1.29
N ASN A 246 -24.00 -3.54 2.12
CA ASN A 246 -24.53 -4.55 3.03
C ASN A 246 -23.48 -5.11 4.03
N VAL A 247 -22.57 -4.27 4.50
CA VAL A 247 -21.58 -4.56 5.55
C VAL A 247 -21.83 -3.64 6.74
N ASN A 248 -21.30 -3.93 7.94
CA ASN A 248 -21.37 -2.98 9.05
C ASN A 248 -20.52 -1.74 8.77
N ASP A 249 -19.22 -1.89 8.51
CA ASP A 249 -18.31 -0.82 8.10
C ASP A 249 -17.88 -1.06 6.65
N GLY A 250 -17.98 -0.05 5.80
CA GLY A 250 -17.63 -0.14 4.38
C GLY A 250 -16.14 -0.41 4.16
N ILE A 251 -15.32 0.64 4.28
CA ILE A 251 -13.88 0.56 4.07
C ILE A 251 -13.16 1.03 5.34
N ARG A 252 -12.44 0.13 5.99
CA ARG A 252 -11.54 0.45 7.10
C ARG A 252 -10.12 0.64 6.58
N ILE A 253 -9.61 1.86 6.73
CA ILE A 253 -8.33 2.27 6.18
C ILE A 253 -7.20 2.27 7.23
N GLY A 254 -6.00 1.93 6.77
CA GLY A 254 -4.75 2.33 7.42
C GLY A 254 -4.05 3.45 6.65
N ASN A 255 -2.75 3.31 6.41
CA ASN A 255 -1.92 4.35 5.77
C ASN A 255 -1.74 4.13 4.27
N ASP A 256 -1.27 5.16 3.56
CA ASP A 256 -0.84 5.14 2.17
C ASP A 256 -1.94 4.62 1.23
N ILE A 257 -3.13 5.21 1.28
CA ILE A 257 -4.30 4.72 0.54
C ILE A 257 -4.97 5.81 -0.28
N LEU A 258 -5.41 5.42 -1.48
CA LEU A 258 -6.26 6.22 -2.35
C LEU A 258 -7.60 5.51 -2.52
N ILE A 259 -8.69 6.22 -2.22
CA ILE A 259 -10.07 5.79 -2.50
C ILE A 259 -10.67 6.81 -3.46
N GLU A 260 -11.06 6.37 -4.64
CA GLU A 260 -11.59 7.28 -5.65
C GLU A 260 -12.70 6.68 -6.51
N ASP A 261 -13.58 7.56 -6.98
CA ASP A 261 -14.69 7.24 -7.90
C ASP A 261 -15.56 6.07 -7.41
N SER A 262 -15.59 5.78 -6.10
CA SER A 262 -16.19 4.58 -5.52
C SER A 262 -17.52 4.88 -4.83
N TRP A 263 -18.35 3.85 -4.65
CA TRP A 263 -19.67 3.96 -4.07
C TRP A 263 -19.81 3.03 -2.85
N VAL A 264 -20.09 3.60 -1.68
CA VAL A 264 -20.36 2.84 -0.45
C VAL A 264 -21.74 3.18 0.07
N HIS A 265 -22.61 2.18 0.21
CA HIS A 265 -24.02 2.38 0.51
C HIS A 265 -24.68 1.21 1.24
N ASP A 266 -25.87 1.45 1.79
CA ASP A 266 -26.73 0.43 2.40
C ASP A 266 -26.00 -0.44 3.45
N LEU A 267 -25.32 0.22 4.40
CA LEU A 267 -24.60 -0.49 5.45
C LEU A 267 -25.57 -1.10 6.46
N THR A 268 -25.23 -2.26 7.01
CA THR A 268 -26.10 -2.99 7.96
C THR A 268 -25.47 -2.99 9.34
N ARG A 269 -26.08 -2.27 10.27
CA ARG A 269 -25.60 -2.24 11.66
C ARG A 269 -25.65 -3.63 12.29
N LEU A 270 -24.49 -4.10 12.74
CA LEU A 270 -24.37 -5.35 13.47
C LEU A 270 -24.24 -5.06 14.98
N GLY A 271 -25.26 -5.43 15.76
CA GLY A 271 -25.28 -5.21 17.20
C GLY A 271 -25.10 -3.73 17.59
N SER A 272 -24.14 -3.45 18.46
CA SER A 272 -23.77 -2.08 18.86
C SER A 272 -22.73 -1.43 17.92
N GLY A 273 -22.59 -1.93 16.70
CA GLY A 273 -21.67 -1.40 15.69
C GLY A 273 -21.97 0.04 15.31
N HIS A 274 -20.99 0.70 14.70
CA HIS A 274 -21.05 2.10 14.26
C HIS A 274 -20.77 2.17 12.76
N PRO A 275 -21.78 1.93 11.91
CA PRO A 275 -21.56 1.81 10.47
C PRO A 275 -20.93 3.05 9.85
N ASP A 276 -19.69 2.92 9.42
CA ASP A 276 -18.94 3.95 8.74
C ASP A 276 -18.71 3.55 7.29
N ALA A 277 -19.07 4.40 6.32
CA ALA A 277 -18.77 4.09 4.92
C ALA A 277 -17.25 4.07 4.68
N VAL A 278 -16.51 5.01 5.27
CA VAL A 278 -15.05 4.95 5.40
C VAL A 278 -14.67 5.23 6.86
N GLN A 279 -13.87 4.35 7.46
CA GLN A 279 -13.34 4.53 8.82
C GLN A 279 -11.81 4.51 8.83
N GLY A 280 -11.19 5.56 9.36
CA GLY A 280 -9.75 5.62 9.61
C GLY A 280 -9.44 5.88 11.07
N ILE A 281 -8.99 4.87 11.82
CA ILE A 281 -8.64 5.02 13.25
C ILE A 281 -7.38 5.89 13.42
N SER A 282 -6.38 5.65 12.57
CA SER A 282 -5.17 6.45 12.39
C SER A 282 -4.88 6.48 10.89
N ALA A 283 -4.86 7.65 10.27
CA ALA A 283 -4.75 7.79 8.81
C ALA A 283 -3.55 8.64 8.42
N GLN A 284 -2.56 8.06 7.74
CA GLN A 284 -1.42 8.80 7.21
C GLN A 284 -1.28 8.62 5.71
N ASN A 285 -1.07 9.72 4.98
CA ASN A 285 -0.96 9.74 3.52
C ASN A 285 -2.18 9.12 2.84
N VAL A 286 -3.34 9.74 3.07
CA VAL A 286 -4.63 9.23 2.61
C VAL A 286 -5.29 10.23 1.68
N VAL A 287 -5.84 9.75 0.58
CA VAL A 287 -6.70 10.54 -0.32
C VAL A 287 -8.03 9.83 -0.48
N ILE A 288 -9.12 10.52 -0.18
CA ILE A 288 -10.50 10.08 -0.41
C ILE A 288 -11.12 11.11 -1.33
N ARG A 289 -11.30 10.79 -2.61
CA ARG A 289 -11.77 11.75 -3.60
C ARG A 289 -12.87 11.26 -4.52
N ASP A 290 -13.75 12.17 -4.92
CA ASP A 290 -14.72 11.91 -5.99
C ASP A 290 -15.62 10.68 -5.73
N ASN A 291 -15.84 10.30 -4.47
CA ASN A 291 -16.65 9.14 -4.08
C ASN A 291 -18.10 9.51 -3.75
N THR A 292 -18.98 8.51 -3.74
CA THR A 292 -20.29 8.57 -3.08
C THR A 292 -20.27 7.73 -1.82
N LEU A 293 -20.37 8.38 -0.67
CA LEU A 293 -20.34 7.71 0.63
C LEU A 293 -21.62 8.02 1.39
N ASN A 294 -22.44 7.00 1.62
CA ASN A 294 -23.69 7.13 2.37
C ASN A 294 -23.93 5.85 3.19
N PRO A 295 -23.68 5.85 4.51
CA PRO A 295 -23.85 4.64 5.32
C PRO A 295 -25.32 4.28 5.55
N ARG A 296 -26.27 5.13 5.15
CA ARG A 296 -27.70 4.91 5.36
C ARG A 296 -28.14 3.61 4.71
N ASN A 297 -28.95 2.87 5.45
CA ASN A 297 -29.70 1.73 4.96
C ASN A 297 -31.14 2.13 4.73
N TYR A 298 -31.57 2.17 3.48
CA TYR A 298 -32.95 2.56 3.16
C TYR A 298 -33.97 1.50 3.55
N THR A 299 -33.55 0.24 3.71
CA THR A 299 -34.42 -0.87 4.11
C THR A 299 -34.75 -0.83 5.60
N THR A 300 -33.75 -0.61 6.46
CA THR A 300 -33.95 -0.57 7.93
C THR A 300 -34.27 0.84 8.44
N GLY A 301 -34.01 1.87 7.63
CA GLY A 301 -34.09 3.28 8.04
C GLY A 301 -32.92 3.74 8.92
N ASP A 302 -31.93 2.88 9.14
CA ASP A 302 -30.74 3.25 9.90
C ASP A 302 -29.89 4.25 9.12
N LEU A 303 -29.56 5.37 9.74
CA LEU A 303 -28.71 6.40 9.14
C LEU A 303 -27.23 6.02 9.16
N GLY A 304 -26.82 4.98 9.89
CA GLY A 304 -25.42 4.63 10.11
C GLY A 304 -24.75 5.54 11.15
N ASN A 305 -23.42 5.60 11.14
CA ASN A 305 -22.62 6.45 12.03
C ASN A 305 -21.99 7.63 11.30
N ALA A 306 -21.29 7.40 10.19
CA ALA A 306 -20.74 8.49 9.36
C ALA A 306 -20.46 8.02 7.91
N ALA A 307 -20.48 8.95 6.96
CA ALA A 307 -19.92 8.68 5.64
C ALA A 307 -18.39 8.56 5.73
N ILE A 308 -17.76 9.43 6.52
CA ILE A 308 -16.34 9.32 6.86
C ILE A 308 -16.17 9.53 8.37
N MET A 309 -15.56 8.57 9.05
CA MET A 309 -15.13 8.66 10.45
C MET A 309 -13.60 8.62 10.55
N LEU A 310 -13.00 9.73 10.97
CA LEU A 310 -11.57 9.82 11.26
C LEU A 310 -11.31 9.87 12.76
N GLY A 311 -10.57 8.89 13.25
CA GLY A 311 -10.21 8.71 14.64
C GLY A 311 -11.20 7.88 15.43
N SER A 312 -10.69 7.11 16.38
CA SER A 312 -11.51 6.47 17.42
C SER A 312 -10.78 6.51 18.77
N GLU A 313 -11.30 5.82 19.78
CA GLU A 313 -10.63 5.72 21.08
C GLU A 313 -9.38 4.83 21.06
N ALA A 314 -9.16 4.08 19.96
CA ALA A 314 -8.06 3.14 19.77
C ALA A 314 -6.95 3.67 18.82
N GLY A 315 -5.88 2.89 18.67
CA GLY A 315 -4.77 3.19 17.76
C GLY A 315 -3.81 4.29 18.23
N THR A 316 -2.93 4.73 17.33
CA THR A 316 -1.95 5.80 17.61
C THR A 316 -2.60 7.17 17.74
N LYS A 317 -3.84 7.33 17.24
CA LYS A 317 -4.59 8.59 17.15
C LYS A 317 -3.89 9.66 16.31
N LEU A 318 -2.84 9.30 15.57
CA LEU A 318 -2.15 10.20 14.64
C LEU A 318 -2.83 10.12 13.27
N SER A 319 -3.29 11.26 12.79
CA SER A 319 -3.72 11.43 11.41
C SER A 319 -2.93 12.56 10.75
N ARG A 320 -2.30 12.29 9.60
CA ARG A 320 -1.44 13.26 8.92
C ARG A 320 -1.52 13.13 7.41
N ASN A 321 -1.51 14.26 6.69
CA ASN A 321 -1.51 14.26 5.23
C ASN A 321 -2.73 13.48 4.69
N VAL A 322 -3.92 13.97 5.02
CA VAL A 322 -5.19 13.37 4.63
C VAL A 322 -5.97 14.38 3.80
N THR A 323 -6.35 14.00 2.59
CA THR A 323 -7.16 14.82 1.68
C THR A 323 -8.53 14.18 1.48
N ILE A 324 -9.60 14.93 1.73
CA ILE A 324 -10.99 14.55 1.47
C ILE A 324 -11.59 15.59 0.53
N THR A 325 -11.80 15.24 -0.75
CA THR A 325 -12.22 16.23 -1.76
C THR A 325 -13.13 15.70 -2.85
N GLY A 326 -14.06 16.51 -3.38
CA GLY A 326 -14.92 16.10 -4.51
C GLY A 326 -15.94 15.01 -4.17
N ASN A 327 -16.02 14.56 -2.91
CA ASN A 327 -16.93 13.49 -2.55
C ASN A 327 -18.35 14.02 -2.37
N PHE A 328 -19.33 13.16 -2.62
CA PHE A 328 -20.65 13.30 -2.06
C PHE A 328 -20.76 12.52 -0.74
N LEU A 329 -21.07 13.21 0.35
CA LEU A 329 -21.16 12.66 1.70
C LEU A 329 -22.58 12.85 2.25
N ASP A 330 -23.23 11.78 2.68
CA ASP A 330 -24.59 11.87 3.24
C ASP A 330 -24.81 10.83 4.33
N GLY A 331 -25.94 10.94 5.03
CA GLY A 331 -26.30 10.06 6.13
C GLY A 331 -25.40 10.22 7.36
N GLY A 332 -25.45 9.22 8.24
CA GLY A 332 -24.72 9.19 9.50
C GLY A 332 -25.34 10.04 10.61
N ASN A 333 -24.69 9.99 11.77
CA ASN A 333 -24.90 10.98 12.82
C ASN A 333 -24.40 12.35 12.36
N TYR A 334 -23.17 12.37 11.85
CA TYR A 334 -22.63 13.42 11.00
C TYR A 334 -22.08 12.76 9.73
N SER A 335 -22.25 13.38 8.56
CA SER A 335 -21.70 12.80 7.32
C SER A 335 -20.17 12.72 7.38
N LEU A 336 -19.51 13.78 7.83
CA LEU A 336 -18.09 13.79 8.15
C LEU A 336 -17.88 13.97 9.65
N ASN A 337 -17.26 12.98 10.28
CA ASN A 337 -16.89 13.02 11.69
C ASN A 337 -15.36 12.92 11.84
N VAL A 338 -14.75 14.04 12.25
CA VAL A 338 -13.35 14.06 12.66
C VAL A 338 -13.31 14.09 14.18
N SER A 339 -12.84 13.00 14.77
CA SER A 339 -12.79 12.85 16.22
C SER A 339 -11.90 13.91 16.87
N GLY A 340 -12.41 14.52 17.95
CA GLY A 340 -11.62 15.43 18.79
C GLY A 340 -10.43 14.76 19.50
N SER A 341 -10.30 13.43 19.47
CA SER A 341 -9.20 12.68 20.10
C SER A 341 -7.93 12.58 19.25
N ILE A 342 -7.96 12.91 17.96
CA ILE A 342 -6.80 12.69 17.07
C ILE A 342 -5.80 13.84 17.11
N THR A 343 -4.52 13.51 17.03
CA THR A 343 -3.48 14.46 16.64
C THR A 343 -3.51 14.58 15.13
N ALA A 344 -3.95 15.72 14.64
CA ALA A 344 -4.11 16.00 13.21
C ALA A 344 -3.05 16.98 12.70
N SER A 345 -2.50 16.73 11.52
CA SER A 345 -1.63 17.67 10.80
C SER A 345 -1.79 17.52 9.29
N ALA A 346 -1.82 18.62 8.54
CA ALA A 346 -2.04 18.59 7.08
C ALA A 346 -3.28 17.77 6.69
N LEU A 347 -4.42 18.09 7.32
CA LEU A 347 -5.73 17.58 6.91
C LEU A 347 -6.39 18.63 6.01
N GLU A 348 -6.83 18.21 4.84
CA GLU A 348 -7.51 19.04 3.87
C GLU A 348 -8.88 18.44 3.55
N VAL A 349 -9.94 19.20 3.83
CA VAL A 349 -11.32 18.84 3.49
C VAL A 349 -11.86 19.95 2.61
N ARG A 350 -12.07 19.73 1.32
CA ARG A 350 -12.52 20.79 0.39
C ARG A 350 -13.37 20.26 -0.75
N ASP A 351 -14.21 21.11 -1.32
CA ASP A 351 -14.96 20.80 -2.55
C ASP A 351 -15.84 19.54 -2.45
N ASN A 352 -16.32 19.18 -1.26
CA ASN A 352 -17.26 18.07 -1.08
C ASN A 352 -18.71 18.57 -1.10
N ILE A 353 -19.62 17.73 -1.57
CA ILE A 353 -21.05 17.98 -1.58
C ILE A 353 -21.69 17.16 -0.45
N PHE A 354 -22.47 17.81 0.41
CA PHE A 354 -23.10 17.18 1.55
C PHE A 354 -24.60 17.04 1.34
N GLY A 355 -25.13 15.83 1.48
CA GLY A 355 -26.57 15.63 1.56
C GLY A 355 -27.16 16.12 2.90
N THR A 356 -28.47 15.92 3.05
CA THR A 356 -29.24 16.44 4.20
C THR A 356 -29.74 15.34 5.14
N ASP A 357 -29.34 14.08 4.92
CA ASP A 357 -29.85 12.93 5.66
C ASP A 357 -29.02 12.59 6.92
N SER A 358 -28.10 13.47 7.32
CA SER A 358 -27.38 13.32 8.58
C SER A 358 -28.25 13.72 9.79
N ARG A 359 -28.09 13.00 10.92
CA ARG A 359 -28.94 13.19 12.12
C ARG A 359 -28.71 14.53 12.81
N TYR A 360 -27.46 14.95 12.95
CA TYR A 360 -27.06 16.12 13.73
C TYR A 360 -26.56 17.26 12.85
N GLY A 361 -25.84 16.94 11.78
CA GLY A 361 -25.33 17.92 10.83
C GLY A 361 -24.33 17.33 9.85
N PRO A 362 -23.92 18.09 8.82
CA PRO A 362 -23.05 17.57 7.77
C PRO A 362 -21.63 17.29 8.26
N VAL A 363 -21.09 18.11 9.17
CA VAL A 363 -19.70 18.00 9.64
C VAL A 363 -19.59 18.25 11.14
N ILE A 364 -18.83 17.39 11.82
CA ILE A 364 -18.25 17.68 13.13
C ILE A 364 -16.72 17.54 13.07
N SER A 365 -16.00 18.57 13.52
CA SER A 365 -14.53 18.61 13.45
C SER A 365 -13.93 19.49 14.55
N PRO A 366 -12.81 19.09 15.19
CA PRO A 366 -12.12 19.98 16.13
C PRO A 366 -11.55 21.20 15.40
N VAL A 367 -11.51 22.36 16.08
CA VAL A 367 -11.05 23.65 15.50
C VAL A 367 -9.67 23.56 14.82
N ARG A 368 -8.78 22.70 15.31
CA ARG A 368 -7.43 22.50 14.74
C ARG A 368 -7.44 21.79 13.37
N VAL A 369 -8.56 21.21 12.96
CA VAL A 369 -8.77 20.60 11.64
C VAL A 369 -9.73 21.51 10.87
N PRO A 370 -9.21 22.51 10.15
CA PRO A 370 -10.05 23.42 9.40
C PRO A 370 -10.73 22.68 8.25
N ILE A 371 -12.02 22.96 8.08
CA ILE A 371 -12.79 22.53 6.91
C ILE A 371 -12.63 23.62 5.84
N GLY A 372 -12.02 23.25 4.72
CA GLY A 372 -11.66 24.14 3.63
C GLY A 372 -12.85 24.65 2.82
N ARG A 373 -12.56 25.40 1.74
CA ARG A 373 -13.56 25.98 0.85
C ARG A 373 -14.25 24.92 -0.02
N GLY A 374 -15.33 25.32 -0.68
CA GLY A 374 -16.05 24.48 -1.66
C GLY A 374 -16.88 23.35 -1.06
N ASN A 375 -16.84 23.15 0.26
CA ASN A 375 -17.74 22.23 0.93
C ASN A 375 -19.15 22.84 1.02
N VAL A 376 -20.11 22.27 0.29
CA VAL A 376 -21.46 22.84 0.16
C VAL A 376 -22.55 21.82 0.42
N VAL A 377 -23.72 22.28 0.84
CA VAL A 377 -24.93 21.45 0.97
C VAL A 377 -25.58 21.26 -0.40
N ASN A 378 -25.87 20.02 -0.78
CA ASN A 378 -26.36 19.62 -2.11
C ASN A 378 -27.60 20.39 -2.56
N THR A 379 -28.54 20.63 -1.65
CA THR A 379 -29.84 21.24 -1.97
C THR A 379 -29.81 22.76 -2.05
N THR A 380 -28.83 23.40 -1.41
CA THR A 380 -28.79 24.88 -1.30
C THR A 380 -27.56 25.49 -1.97
N GLY A 381 -26.50 24.72 -2.22
CA GLY A 381 -25.20 25.22 -2.66
C GLY A 381 -24.49 26.10 -1.64
N LEU A 382 -25.03 26.24 -0.43
CA LEU A 382 -24.45 27.06 0.62
C LEU A 382 -23.31 26.31 1.34
N PRO A 383 -22.32 27.01 1.90
CA PRO A 383 -21.28 26.39 2.71
C PRO A 383 -21.86 25.54 3.84
N VAL A 384 -21.22 24.39 4.10
CA VAL A 384 -21.63 23.53 5.22
C VAL A 384 -21.38 24.18 6.57
N THR A 385 -22.27 23.90 7.52
CA THR A 385 -22.05 24.18 8.93
C THR A 385 -21.09 23.16 9.53
N VAL A 386 -20.19 23.60 10.41
CA VAL A 386 -19.20 22.75 11.07
C VAL A 386 -19.40 22.83 12.57
N ASP A 387 -19.79 21.72 13.17
CA ASP A 387 -19.88 21.62 14.62
C ASP A 387 -18.51 21.30 15.21
N VAL A 388 -18.26 21.82 16.40
CA VAL A 388 -17.03 21.54 17.15
C VAL A 388 -17.35 20.57 18.27
N PRO A 389 -16.63 19.43 18.40
CA PRO A 389 -16.80 18.54 19.54
C PRO A 389 -16.63 19.30 20.85
N LYS A 390 -17.59 19.17 21.77
CA LYS A 390 -17.45 19.70 23.12
C LYS A 390 -16.23 19.04 23.76
N THR A 391 -15.24 19.82 24.18
CA THR A 391 -14.20 19.30 25.07
C THR A 391 -14.90 18.83 26.33
N LYS A 392 -14.62 17.61 26.81
CA LYS A 392 -15.02 17.25 28.18
C LYS A 392 -14.35 18.30 29.08
N SER A 393 -15.13 19.24 29.61
CA SER A 393 -14.66 20.08 30.70
C SER A 393 -14.27 19.11 31.80
N SER A 394 -13.03 19.22 32.28
CA SER A 394 -12.63 18.63 33.55
C SER A 394 -13.43 19.31 34.65
N SER A 395 -14.66 18.87 34.85
CA SER A 395 -15.57 19.38 35.86
C SER A 395 -16.44 18.25 36.38
N ALA A 396 -15.88 17.47 37.31
CA ALA A 396 -16.48 17.15 38.61
C ALA A 396 -15.65 16.05 39.30
N ARG A 397 -15.11 16.44 40.46
CA ARG A 397 -14.64 15.71 41.65
C ARG A 397 -14.49 14.19 41.62
#